data_AF-A0A4Y2VDF3-F1
#
_entry.id   AF-A0A4Y2VDF3-F1
#
_cell.length_a   1.000
_cell.length_b   1.000
_cell.length_c   1.000
_cell.angle_alpha   90.00
_cell.angle_beta   90.00
_cell.angle_gamma   90.00
#
_symmetry.space_group_name_H-M   'P 1'
#
loop_
_entity.id
_entity.type
_entity.pdbx_description
1 polymer ?
#
loop_
_entity_poly.entity_id
_entity_poly.type
_entity_poly.pdbx_seq_one_letter_code
_entity_poly.pdbx_strand_id
1 'polypeptide(L)'
;MVVPINIPVTTDTKLFNNAKPVVRNTNVVLKKKVRPVVSSERRACLILSLITFTAMCVFATVLYFNPFSYEPWYKTATLYQVDVKTFQDSDGDGIGDLKGLISKVDYLERQNIKALILSSFYKSENDGIIDHKDVCYTCGVMDDFRELIKQLKKRGIRLIIDFYPNHTSDKHPWFEASIKGLKSYDGYYVWSYSVSDDERKPPNNWVKIYHFVI
;
A
#
# COMPACT_ATOMS: atom_id res chain seq x y z
N MET A 1 -2.43 -86.10 34.21
CA MET A 1 -2.70 -85.06 33.18
C MET A 1 -2.05 -83.77 33.68
N VAL A 2 -0.86 -83.29 33.25
CA VAL A 2 -0.40 -82.86 31.90
C VAL A 2 -1.26 -81.64 31.47
N VAL A 3 -0.81 -80.38 31.36
CA VAL A 3 0.54 -79.71 31.38
C VAL A 3 0.39 -78.20 31.70
N PRO A 4 1.32 -77.54 32.41
CA PRO A 4 1.52 -76.09 32.30
C PRO A 4 2.63 -75.77 31.26
N ILE A 5 2.30 -74.92 30.29
CA ILE A 5 3.23 -74.44 29.25
C ILE A 5 4.25 -73.49 29.90
N ASN A 6 5.54 -73.82 29.78
CA ASN A 6 6.65 -73.01 30.29
C ASN A 6 7.32 -72.28 29.11
N ILE A 7 7.20 -70.96 29.04
CA ILE A 7 7.96 -70.11 28.11
C ILE A 7 9.09 -69.45 28.91
N PRO A 8 10.36 -69.68 28.60
CA PRO A 8 11.46 -69.03 29.30
C PRO A 8 11.57 -67.57 28.84
N VAL A 9 11.27 -66.62 29.74
CA VAL A 9 11.68 -65.22 29.57
C VAL A 9 13.14 -65.11 29.99
N THR A 10 14.06 -65.08 29.03
CA THR A 10 15.46 -64.77 29.29
C THR A 10 15.62 -63.26 29.47
N THR A 11 15.65 -62.78 30.71
CA THR A 11 16.06 -61.41 31.04
C THR A 11 17.58 -61.32 30.97
N ASP A 12 18.13 -61.16 29.77
CA ASP A 12 19.56 -60.92 29.60
C ASP A 12 19.90 -59.44 29.80
N THR A 13 19.72 -58.96 31.03
CA THR A 13 20.05 -57.60 31.47
C THR A 13 21.56 -57.36 31.64
N LYS A 14 22.43 -58.27 31.17
CA LYS A 14 23.89 -58.15 31.26
C LYS A 14 24.55 -57.41 30.11
N LEU A 15 23.84 -57.16 28.99
CA LEU A 15 24.44 -56.53 27.80
C LEU A 15 24.49 -54.99 27.83
N PHE A 16 23.72 -54.32 28.70
CA PHE A 16 23.62 -52.85 28.68
C PHE A 16 24.16 -52.12 29.93
N ASN A 17 24.59 -52.83 30.98
CA ASN A 17 24.97 -52.19 32.25
C ASN A 17 26.48 -51.90 32.44
N ASN A 18 27.33 -52.12 31.43
CA ASN A 18 28.79 -51.92 31.56
C ASN A 18 29.40 -50.82 30.67
N ALA A 19 28.60 -50.00 30.00
CA ALA A 19 29.13 -48.85 29.28
C ALA A 19 29.31 -47.65 30.23
N LYS A 20 30.44 -47.60 30.95
CA LYS A 20 30.88 -46.35 31.58
C LYS A 20 31.03 -45.28 30.49
N PRO A 21 30.54 -44.04 30.66
CA PRO A 21 30.83 -42.98 29.72
C PRO A 21 32.34 -42.74 29.76
N VAL A 22 33.04 -43.16 28.71
CA VAL A 22 34.46 -42.85 28.57
C VAL A 22 34.54 -41.35 28.35
N VAL A 23 34.80 -40.60 29.42
CA VAL A 23 35.19 -39.18 29.33
C VAL A 23 36.52 -39.16 28.57
N ARG A 24 36.43 -38.97 27.25
CA ARG A 24 37.61 -38.84 26.39
C ARG A 24 38.30 -37.54 26.75
N ASN A 25 39.33 -37.64 27.58
CA ASN A 25 40.25 -36.55 27.82
C ASN A 25 40.92 -36.18 26.48
N THR A 26 40.44 -35.12 25.83
CA THR A 26 40.79 -34.74 24.45
C THR A 26 42.28 -34.50 24.26
N ASN A 27 42.96 -34.05 25.32
CA ASN A 27 44.40 -33.80 25.34
C ASN A 27 45.26 -35.07 25.20
N VAL A 28 44.75 -36.25 25.59
CA VAL A 28 45.47 -37.54 25.46
C VAL A 28 45.34 -38.10 24.03
N VAL A 29 44.20 -37.86 23.38
CA VAL A 29 43.94 -38.30 21.99
C VAL A 29 44.73 -37.47 20.99
N LEU A 30 44.91 -36.16 21.26
CA LEU A 30 45.69 -35.24 20.41
C LEU A 30 47.21 -35.53 20.42
N LYS A 31 47.74 -36.18 21.47
CA LYS A 31 49.15 -36.59 21.54
C LYS A 31 49.46 -37.84 20.72
N LYS A 32 48.46 -38.63 20.28
CA LYS A 32 48.66 -39.78 19.38
C LYS A 32 48.71 -39.29 17.92
N LYS A 33 49.69 -39.75 17.15
CA LYS A 33 49.87 -39.44 15.72
C LYS A 33 48.55 -39.76 14.98
N VAL A 34 47.86 -38.73 14.52
CA VAL A 34 46.57 -38.86 13.84
C VAL A 34 46.78 -39.68 12.56
N ARG A 35 45.93 -40.68 12.34
CA ARG A 35 45.99 -41.50 11.11
C ARG A 35 45.80 -40.60 9.88
N PRO A 36 46.60 -40.77 8.82
CA PRO A 36 46.58 -39.88 7.65
C PRO A 36 45.18 -39.74 7.04
N VAL A 37 44.40 -40.83 6.99
CA VAL A 37 43.00 -40.86 6.51
C VAL A 37 42.07 -39.91 7.30
N VAL A 38 42.17 -39.89 8.64
CA VAL A 38 41.34 -39.02 9.48
C VAL A 38 41.73 -37.54 9.31
N SER A 39 43.01 -37.28 9.00
CA SER A 39 43.49 -35.92 8.72
C SER A 39 43.05 -35.43 7.32
N SER A 40 42.97 -36.31 6.32
CA SER A 40 42.47 -35.97 4.99
C SER A 40 40.96 -35.74 4.97
N GLU A 41 40.17 -36.56 5.68
CA GLU A 41 38.72 -36.38 5.81
C GLU A 41 38.37 -35.04 6.49
N ARG A 42 39.07 -34.69 7.57
CA ARG A 42 38.88 -33.38 8.24
C ARG A 42 39.22 -32.21 7.33
N ARG A 43 40.29 -32.31 6.54
CA ARG A 43 40.65 -31.28 5.55
C ARG A 43 39.58 -31.17 4.47
N ALA A 44 39.04 -32.29 3.99
CA ALA A 44 37.95 -32.28 3.01
C ALA A 44 36.67 -31.62 3.56
N CYS A 45 36.26 -31.92 4.80
CA CYS A 45 35.11 -31.27 5.43
C CYS A 45 35.31 -29.75 5.60
N LEU A 46 36.50 -29.31 6.01
CA LEU A 46 36.82 -27.88 6.13
C LEU A 46 36.77 -27.19 4.77
N ILE A 47 37.35 -27.79 3.73
CA ILE A 47 37.31 -27.26 2.36
C ILE A 47 35.86 -27.18 1.86
N LEU A 48 35.03 -28.21 2.08
CA LEU A 48 33.61 -28.18 1.73
C LEU A 48 32.86 -27.07 2.47
N SER A 49 33.14 -26.87 3.77
CA SER A 49 32.51 -25.81 4.56
C SER A 49 32.90 -24.40 4.07
N LEU A 50 34.16 -24.21 3.65
CA LEU A 50 34.60 -22.95 3.05
C LEU A 50 33.97 -22.71 1.69
N ILE A 51 33.88 -23.73 0.83
CA ILE A 51 33.23 -23.64 -0.49
C ILE A 51 31.74 -23.30 -0.36
N THR A 52 31.06 -23.94 0.59
CA THR A 52 29.62 -23.66 0.82
C THR A 52 29.41 -22.26 1.38
N PHE A 53 30.26 -21.80 2.31
CA PHE A 53 30.20 -20.44 2.82
C PHE A 53 30.48 -19.39 1.73
N THR A 54 31.51 -19.59 0.90
CA THR A 54 31.80 -18.68 -0.21
C THR A 54 30.69 -18.67 -1.25
N ALA A 55 30.10 -19.81 -1.59
CA ALA A 55 28.93 -19.89 -2.46
C ALA A 55 27.73 -19.13 -1.89
N MET A 56 27.46 -19.25 -0.57
CA MET A 56 26.43 -18.47 0.11
C MET A 56 26.70 -16.96 0.04
N CYS A 57 27.94 -16.54 0.28
CA CYS A 57 28.33 -15.13 0.19
C CYS A 57 28.12 -14.60 -1.23
N VAL A 58 28.56 -15.34 -2.26
CA VAL A 58 28.36 -14.97 -3.67
C VAL A 58 26.88 -14.88 -4.02
N PHE A 59 26.07 -15.83 -3.58
CA PHE A 59 24.61 -15.80 -3.81
C PHE A 59 23.97 -14.59 -3.13
N ALA A 60 24.36 -14.27 -1.90
CA ALA A 60 23.87 -13.10 -1.19
C ALA A 60 24.29 -11.79 -1.89
N THR A 61 25.51 -11.68 -2.41
CA THR A 61 25.92 -10.52 -3.21
C THR A 61 25.15 -10.44 -4.52
N VAL A 62 24.90 -11.55 -5.22
CA VAL A 62 24.09 -11.56 -6.45
C VAL A 62 22.67 -11.06 -6.18
N LEU A 63 22.05 -11.47 -5.06
CA LEU A 63 20.74 -10.96 -4.64
C LEU A 63 20.77 -9.48 -4.25
N TYR A 64 21.85 -9.04 -3.60
CA TYR A 64 22.03 -7.64 -3.23
C TYR A 64 22.20 -6.73 -4.46
N PHE A 65 22.96 -7.18 -5.47
CA PHE A 65 23.20 -6.43 -6.70
C PHE A 65 22.09 -6.58 -7.75
N ASN A 66 21.26 -7.62 -7.67
CA ASN A 66 20.01 -7.74 -8.41
C ASN A 66 18.83 -7.60 -7.45
N PRO A 67 18.56 -6.40 -6.91
CA PRO A 67 17.29 -6.19 -6.24
C PRO A 67 16.20 -6.52 -7.24
N PHE A 68 15.31 -7.45 -6.88
CA PHE A 68 14.10 -7.75 -7.65
C PHE A 68 13.51 -6.42 -8.13
N SER A 69 13.33 -6.23 -9.44
CA SER A 69 12.78 -4.99 -9.97
C SER A 69 11.41 -4.76 -9.34
N TYR A 70 11.32 -3.82 -8.41
CA TYR A 70 10.06 -3.49 -7.76
C TYR A 70 9.23 -2.73 -8.77
N GLU A 71 8.34 -3.45 -9.46
CA GLU A 71 7.41 -2.80 -10.37
C GLU A 71 6.54 -1.81 -9.59
N PRO A 72 6.36 -0.57 -10.08
CA PRO A 72 5.51 0.40 -9.41
C PRO A 72 4.12 -0.18 -9.20
N TRP A 73 3.58 0.00 -7.99
CA TRP A 73 2.31 -0.58 -7.56
C TRP A 73 1.15 -0.35 -8.56
N TYR A 74 1.12 0.81 -9.23
CA TYR A 74 0.04 1.19 -10.14
C TYR A 74 0.02 0.40 -11.45
N LYS A 75 1.12 -0.30 -11.81
CA LYS A 75 1.16 -1.12 -13.02
C LYS A 75 0.40 -2.45 -12.88
N THR A 76 0.25 -2.93 -11.64
CA THR A 76 -0.38 -4.23 -11.36
C THR A 76 -1.59 -4.12 -10.43
N ALA A 77 -1.88 -2.92 -9.93
CA ALA A 77 -3.00 -2.67 -9.03
C ALA A 77 -4.35 -2.69 -9.76
N THR A 78 -5.34 -3.33 -9.14
CA THR A 78 -6.74 -3.14 -9.48
C THR A 78 -7.22 -1.80 -8.92
N LEU A 79 -7.62 -0.91 -9.83
CA LEU A 79 -8.18 0.40 -9.52
C LEU A 79 -9.71 0.33 -9.56
N TYR A 80 -10.37 1.00 -8.63
CA TYR A 80 -11.83 1.11 -8.61
C TYR A 80 -12.22 2.57 -8.44
N GLN A 81 -13.00 3.10 -9.38
CA GLN A 81 -13.44 4.47 -9.33
C GLN A 81 -14.84 4.58 -8.72
N VAL A 82 -15.02 5.54 -7.82
CA VAL A 82 -16.27 5.77 -7.12
C VAL A 82 -16.64 7.26 -7.16
N ASP A 83 -17.90 7.53 -7.48
CA ASP A 83 -18.56 8.78 -7.16
C ASP A 83 -19.33 8.61 -5.85
N VAL A 84 -18.96 9.41 -4.84
CA VAL A 84 -19.52 9.33 -3.48
C VAL A 84 -21.04 9.40 -3.52
N LYS A 85 -21.60 10.32 -4.31
CA LYS A 85 -23.03 10.64 -4.32
C LYS A 85 -23.92 9.54 -4.88
N THR A 86 -23.35 8.60 -5.63
CA THR A 86 -24.11 7.52 -6.29
C THR A 86 -23.80 6.14 -5.72
N PHE A 87 -22.89 6.05 -4.75
CA PHE A 87 -22.36 4.77 -4.31
C PHE A 87 -23.16 4.13 -3.17
N GLN A 88 -23.29 4.81 -2.04
CA GLN A 88 -24.02 4.30 -0.88
C GLN A 88 -24.45 5.44 0.03
N ASP A 89 -25.76 5.58 0.21
CA ASP A 89 -26.39 6.45 1.21
C ASP A 89 -26.29 5.81 2.62
N SER A 90 -25.99 6.62 3.63
CA SER A 90 -25.87 6.19 5.02
C SER A 90 -26.92 6.77 5.98
N ASP A 91 -27.62 7.84 5.59
CA ASP A 91 -28.56 8.57 6.45
C ASP A 91 -30.00 8.61 5.92
N GLY A 92 -30.23 8.09 4.71
CA GLY A 92 -31.55 7.90 4.11
C GLY A 92 -32.06 9.11 3.33
N ASP A 93 -31.20 10.08 3.00
CA ASP A 93 -31.56 11.24 2.19
C ASP A 93 -31.63 10.96 0.67
N GLY A 94 -31.22 9.75 0.25
CA GLY A 94 -31.20 9.29 -1.14
C GLY A 94 -29.91 9.64 -1.90
N ILE A 95 -28.92 10.26 -1.26
CA ILE A 95 -27.64 10.65 -1.83
C ILE A 95 -26.53 9.88 -1.09
N GLY A 96 -25.57 9.36 -1.85
CA GLY A 96 -24.43 8.69 -1.26
C GLY A 96 -23.49 9.66 -0.52
N ASP A 97 -22.89 9.19 0.57
CA ASP A 97 -22.01 9.99 1.42
C ASP A 97 -20.72 9.23 1.81
N LEU A 98 -19.78 9.94 2.42
CA LEU A 98 -18.49 9.38 2.82
C LEU A 98 -18.65 8.27 3.87
N LYS A 99 -19.66 8.34 4.74
CA LYS A 99 -19.93 7.31 5.76
C LYS A 99 -20.44 6.02 5.14
N GLY A 100 -21.29 6.12 4.12
CA GLY A 100 -21.77 5.02 3.30
C GLY A 100 -20.62 4.37 2.56
N LEU A 101 -19.73 5.15 1.96
CA LEU A 101 -18.49 4.63 1.36
C LEU A 101 -17.61 3.91 2.40
N ILE A 102 -17.40 4.51 3.59
CA ILE A 102 -16.65 3.89 4.69
C ILE A 102 -17.24 2.51 5.06
N SER A 103 -18.57 2.40 5.13
CA SER A 103 -19.26 1.14 5.47
C SER A 103 -18.99 0.00 4.49
N LYS A 104 -18.56 0.32 3.26
CA LYS A 104 -18.25 -0.66 2.19
C LYS A 104 -16.75 -0.86 1.98
N VAL A 105 -15.87 -0.27 2.77
CA VAL A 105 -14.43 -0.47 2.59
C VAL A 105 -14.05 -1.95 2.75
N ASP A 106 -14.71 -2.69 3.65
CA ASP A 106 -14.52 -4.15 3.76
C ASP A 106 -14.92 -4.91 2.49
N TYR A 107 -15.92 -4.41 1.76
CA TYR A 107 -16.29 -4.97 0.47
C TYR A 107 -15.18 -4.73 -0.56
N LEU A 108 -14.61 -3.52 -0.61
CA LEU A 108 -13.51 -3.21 -1.53
C LEU A 108 -12.28 -4.09 -1.28
N GLU A 109 -11.94 -4.32 -0.01
CA GLU A 109 -10.87 -5.24 0.38
C GLU A 109 -11.14 -6.68 -0.07
N ARG A 110 -12.36 -7.20 0.16
CA ARG A 110 -12.76 -8.54 -0.32
C ARG A 110 -12.69 -8.70 -1.83
N GLN A 111 -12.92 -7.63 -2.59
CA GLN A 111 -12.77 -7.61 -4.05
C GLN A 111 -11.30 -7.45 -4.50
N ASN A 112 -10.35 -7.47 -3.57
CA ASN A 112 -8.91 -7.33 -3.83
C ASN A 112 -8.54 -6.01 -4.53
N ILE A 113 -9.33 -4.95 -4.33
CA ILE A 113 -9.03 -3.61 -4.85
C ILE A 113 -7.79 -3.06 -4.15
N LYS A 114 -6.87 -2.49 -4.92
CA LYS A 114 -5.58 -1.95 -4.42
C LYS A 114 -5.53 -0.44 -4.38
N ALA A 115 -6.33 0.24 -5.20
CA ALA A 115 -6.58 1.65 -5.02
C ALA A 115 -8.02 2.05 -5.37
N LEU A 116 -8.54 2.96 -4.56
CA LEU A 116 -9.78 3.66 -4.80
C LEU A 116 -9.47 4.99 -5.50
N ILE A 117 -10.13 5.27 -6.62
CA ILE A 117 -10.14 6.58 -7.27
C ILE A 117 -11.45 7.26 -6.85
N LEU A 118 -11.35 8.38 -6.16
CA LEU A 118 -12.49 9.16 -5.71
C LEU A 118 -12.73 10.30 -6.70
N SER A 119 -13.88 10.27 -7.36
CA SER A 119 -14.36 11.38 -8.18
C SER A 119 -14.54 12.65 -7.31
N SER A 120 -14.64 13.82 -7.94
CA SER A 120 -14.75 15.11 -7.22
C SER A 120 -15.74 15.07 -6.04
N PHE A 121 -15.21 15.34 -4.86
CA PHE A 121 -15.96 15.44 -3.60
C PHE A 121 -15.69 16.80 -2.92
N TYR A 122 -15.14 17.77 -3.65
CA TYR A 122 -14.84 19.09 -3.12
C TYR A 122 -16.13 19.91 -2.95
N LYS A 123 -16.02 20.95 -2.12
CA LYS A 123 -17.03 22.01 -2.07
C LYS A 123 -17.07 22.78 -3.39
N SER A 124 -18.19 22.70 -4.10
CA SER A 124 -18.33 23.22 -5.48
C SER A 124 -19.71 23.83 -5.75
N GLU A 125 -19.77 24.77 -6.69
CA GLU A 125 -21.00 25.39 -7.21
C GLU A 125 -20.76 25.90 -8.64
N ASN A 126 -21.79 25.86 -9.50
CA ASN A 126 -21.75 26.35 -10.89
C ASN A 126 -20.55 25.81 -11.69
N ASP A 127 -20.37 24.48 -11.71
CA ASP A 127 -19.29 23.74 -12.37
C ASP A 127 -17.86 24.07 -11.91
N GLY A 128 -17.68 24.85 -10.85
CA GLY A 128 -16.38 25.21 -10.30
C GLY A 128 -16.20 24.82 -8.83
N ILE A 129 -14.95 24.64 -8.41
CA ILE A 129 -14.59 24.41 -7.01
C ILE A 129 -14.61 25.75 -6.25
N ILE A 130 -15.24 25.78 -5.08
CA ILE A 130 -15.25 26.91 -4.14
C ILE A 130 -14.10 26.80 -3.14
N ASP A 131 -13.79 25.59 -2.68
CA ASP A 131 -12.68 25.34 -1.77
C ASP A 131 -12.10 23.94 -2.00
N HIS A 132 -10.86 23.87 -2.50
CA HIS A 132 -10.13 22.61 -2.69
C HIS A 132 -9.73 21.92 -1.38
N LYS A 133 -9.92 22.57 -0.24
CA LYS A 133 -9.58 22.06 1.09
C LYS A 133 -10.81 21.63 1.89
N ASP A 134 -12.00 21.71 1.32
CA ASP A 134 -13.25 21.32 1.98
C ASP A 134 -14.02 20.30 1.14
N VAL A 135 -14.91 19.56 1.81
CA VAL A 135 -15.73 18.53 1.17
C VAL A 135 -17.09 19.09 0.75
N CYS A 136 -17.73 18.43 -0.21
CA CYS A 136 -19.05 18.79 -0.69
C CYS A 136 -20.09 18.60 0.44
N TYR A 137 -21.06 19.51 0.54
CA TYR A 137 -22.03 19.51 1.65
C TYR A 137 -22.85 18.23 1.77
N THR A 138 -23.21 17.61 0.64
CA THR A 138 -23.96 16.35 0.61
C THR A 138 -23.06 15.12 0.78
N CYS A 139 -21.74 15.29 0.74
CA CYS A 139 -20.79 14.18 0.85
C CYS A 139 -20.46 13.86 2.31
N GLY A 140 -20.66 14.80 3.24
CA GLY A 140 -20.31 14.67 4.66
C GLY A 140 -19.40 15.83 5.11
N VAL A 141 -18.57 15.58 6.14
CA VAL A 141 -17.61 16.56 6.66
C VAL A 141 -16.16 16.10 6.50
N MET A 142 -15.21 17.02 6.66
CA MET A 142 -13.78 16.72 6.53
C MET A 142 -13.30 15.59 7.47
N ASP A 143 -13.94 15.43 8.64
CA ASP A 143 -13.64 14.32 9.56
C ASP A 143 -14.04 12.96 8.99
N ASP A 144 -15.13 12.88 8.23
CA ASP A 144 -15.52 11.64 7.53
C ASP A 144 -14.47 11.30 6.47
N PHE A 145 -13.95 12.29 5.74
CA PHE A 145 -12.88 12.06 4.77
C PHE A 145 -11.58 11.58 5.44
N ARG A 146 -11.22 12.15 6.59
CA ARG A 146 -10.08 11.69 7.40
C ARG A 146 -10.28 10.24 7.86
N GLU A 147 -11.48 9.87 8.28
CA GLU A 147 -11.79 8.49 8.68
C GLU A 147 -11.75 7.54 7.47
N LEU A 148 -12.24 7.94 6.31
CA LEU A 148 -12.11 7.16 5.07
C LEU A 148 -10.64 6.83 4.75
N ILE A 149 -9.76 7.84 4.78
CA ILE A 149 -8.32 7.64 4.55
C ILE A 149 -7.74 6.61 5.53
N LYS A 150 -8.09 6.73 6.81
CA LYS A 150 -7.64 5.82 7.86
C LYS A 150 -8.15 4.40 7.63
N GLN A 151 -9.41 4.22 7.24
CA GLN A 151 -10.02 2.91 7.00
C GLN A 151 -9.45 2.23 5.75
N LEU A 152 -9.21 2.98 4.68
CA LEU A 152 -8.53 2.50 3.47
C LEU A 152 -7.10 2.07 3.79
N LYS A 153 -6.34 2.92 4.51
CA LYS A 153 -4.95 2.64 4.90
C LYS A 153 -4.82 1.38 5.75
N LYS A 154 -5.74 1.14 6.69
CA LYS A 154 -5.77 -0.07 7.52
C LYS A 154 -5.85 -1.36 6.70
N ARG A 155 -6.46 -1.31 5.51
CA ARG A 155 -6.66 -2.45 4.60
C ARG A 155 -5.67 -2.44 3.42
N GLY A 156 -4.66 -1.57 3.47
CA GLY A 156 -3.66 -1.44 2.40
C GLY A 156 -4.23 -0.92 1.08
N ILE A 157 -5.41 -0.29 1.09
CA ILE A 157 -6.02 0.33 -0.09
C ILE A 157 -5.48 1.75 -0.22
N ARG A 158 -4.94 2.09 -1.39
CA ARG A 158 -4.47 3.44 -1.72
C ARG A 158 -5.65 4.31 -2.14
N LEU A 159 -5.53 5.62 -1.94
CA LEU A 159 -6.52 6.59 -2.39
C LEU A 159 -5.89 7.49 -3.45
N ILE A 160 -6.57 7.64 -4.59
CA ILE A 160 -6.33 8.66 -5.61
C ILE A 160 -7.55 9.58 -5.61
N ILE A 161 -7.34 10.88 -5.75
CA ILE A 161 -8.39 11.87 -5.84
C ILE A 161 -8.24 12.67 -7.13
N ASP A 162 -9.35 13.07 -7.73
CA ASP A 162 -9.32 14.03 -8.83
C ASP A 162 -8.81 15.40 -8.36
N PHE A 163 -8.11 16.11 -9.24
CA PHE A 163 -7.61 17.46 -9.00
C PHE A 163 -7.92 18.35 -10.20
N TYR A 164 -8.53 19.51 -9.94
CA TYR A 164 -9.01 20.43 -10.97
C TYR A 164 -8.23 21.75 -10.93
N PRO A 165 -7.19 21.91 -11.78
CA PRO A 165 -6.34 23.09 -11.78
C PRO A 165 -6.83 24.21 -12.73
N ASN A 166 -7.75 23.91 -13.65
CA ASN A 166 -8.06 24.80 -14.77
C ASN A 166 -8.87 26.04 -14.37
N HIS A 167 -9.87 25.87 -13.50
CA HIS A 167 -10.80 26.94 -13.13
C HIS A 167 -11.38 26.71 -11.73
N THR A 168 -12.00 27.75 -11.20
CA THR A 168 -12.69 27.77 -9.89
C THR A 168 -14.07 28.37 -10.06
N SER A 169 -14.93 28.20 -9.05
CA SER A 169 -16.26 28.82 -9.01
C SER A 169 -16.15 30.35 -8.98
N ASP A 170 -17.17 31.04 -9.46
CA ASP A 170 -17.35 32.49 -9.27
C ASP A 170 -17.57 32.87 -7.79
N LYS A 171 -17.84 31.88 -6.92
CA LYS A 171 -17.89 32.03 -5.46
C LYS A 171 -16.56 31.73 -4.76
N HIS A 172 -15.51 31.39 -5.51
CA HIS A 172 -14.19 31.12 -4.92
C HIS A 172 -13.61 32.42 -4.33
N PRO A 173 -12.99 32.40 -3.12
CA PRO A 173 -12.42 33.62 -2.51
C PRO A 173 -11.42 34.36 -3.40
N TRP A 174 -10.68 33.62 -4.22
CA TRP A 174 -9.77 34.20 -5.21
C TRP A 174 -10.50 35.00 -6.29
N PHE A 175 -11.63 34.50 -6.80
CA PHE A 175 -12.41 35.20 -7.82
C PHE A 175 -13.00 36.48 -7.24
N GLU A 176 -13.62 36.39 -6.06
CA GLU A 176 -14.17 37.56 -5.37
C GLU A 176 -13.09 38.61 -5.04
N ALA A 177 -11.89 38.18 -4.66
CA ALA A 177 -10.79 39.09 -4.40
C ALA A 177 -10.26 39.74 -5.68
N SER A 178 -10.14 38.96 -6.77
CA SER A 178 -9.67 39.43 -8.06
C SER A 178 -10.64 40.43 -8.68
N ILE A 179 -11.95 40.15 -8.67
CA ILE A 179 -12.98 41.07 -9.21
C ILE A 179 -13.11 42.37 -8.40
N LYS A 180 -12.79 42.34 -7.10
CA LYS A 180 -12.69 43.54 -6.24
C LYS A 180 -11.40 44.34 -6.46
N GLY A 181 -10.49 43.89 -7.33
CA GLY A 181 -9.24 44.57 -7.63
C GLY A 181 -8.20 44.48 -6.52
N LEU A 182 -8.25 43.46 -5.65
CA LEU A 182 -7.22 43.27 -4.63
C LEU A 182 -5.91 42.86 -5.28
N LYS A 183 -4.88 43.70 -5.13
CA LYS A 183 -3.57 43.56 -5.79
C LYS A 183 -2.91 42.18 -5.61
N SER A 184 -3.11 41.53 -4.46
CA SER A 184 -2.56 40.18 -4.19
C SER A 184 -3.17 39.07 -5.06
N TYR A 185 -4.34 39.31 -5.65
CA TYR A 185 -5.07 38.38 -6.51
C TYR A 185 -5.16 38.90 -7.95
N ASP A 186 -4.35 39.91 -8.28
CA ASP A 186 -4.18 40.35 -9.65
C ASP A 186 -3.48 39.25 -10.46
N GLY A 187 -3.91 39.04 -11.70
CA GLY A 187 -3.41 37.96 -12.56
C GLY A 187 -3.82 36.53 -12.18
N TYR A 188 -4.66 36.33 -11.16
CA TYR A 188 -5.24 35.01 -10.86
C TYR A 188 -6.28 34.57 -11.92
N TYR A 189 -6.93 35.53 -12.58
CA TYR A 189 -7.89 35.32 -13.65
C TYR A 189 -7.54 36.20 -14.84
N VAL A 190 -8.00 35.79 -16.03
CA VAL A 190 -7.82 36.55 -17.26
C VAL A 190 -8.99 37.53 -17.41
N TRP A 191 -8.72 38.81 -17.17
CA TRP A 191 -9.68 39.89 -17.33
C TRP A 191 -9.50 40.61 -18.66
N SER A 192 -10.60 41.04 -19.28
CA SER A 192 -10.59 41.83 -20.50
C SER A 192 -11.80 42.76 -20.52
N TYR A 193 -11.61 43.97 -21.06
CA TYR A 193 -12.69 44.94 -21.22
C TYR A 193 -13.62 44.51 -22.37
N SER A 194 -14.90 44.84 -22.27
CA SER A 194 -15.79 44.75 -23.43
C SER A 194 -15.38 45.78 -24.49
N VAL A 195 -15.65 45.46 -25.76
CA VAL A 195 -15.30 46.36 -26.88
C VAL A 195 -16.22 47.59 -26.94
N SER A 196 -17.38 47.54 -26.27
CA SER A 196 -18.33 48.65 -26.14
C SER A 196 -18.97 48.68 -24.75
N ASP A 197 -19.36 49.87 -24.30
CA ASP A 197 -20.06 50.08 -23.02
C ASP A 197 -21.55 49.71 -23.09
N ASP A 198 -22.19 49.90 -24.27
CA ASP A 198 -23.64 49.71 -24.45
C ASP A 198 -24.06 48.25 -24.70
N GLU A 199 -23.15 47.42 -25.22
CA GLU A 199 -23.38 45.99 -25.46
C GLU A 199 -22.16 45.20 -24.96
N ARG A 200 -22.41 44.09 -24.24
CA ARG A 200 -21.35 43.17 -23.80
C ARG A 200 -20.78 42.40 -24.99
N LYS A 201 -19.99 43.09 -25.83
CA LYS A 201 -19.27 42.50 -26.96
C LYS A 201 -17.99 41.84 -26.45
N PRO A 202 -17.81 40.52 -26.66
CA PRO A 202 -16.59 39.83 -26.24
C PRO A 202 -15.37 40.38 -27.00
N PRO A 203 -14.17 40.31 -26.41
CA PRO A 203 -12.94 40.84 -27.02
C PRO A 203 -12.49 40.06 -28.26
N ASN A 204 -12.99 38.83 -28.45
CA ASN A 204 -12.69 37.98 -29.60
C ASN A 204 -13.85 37.00 -29.85
N ASN A 205 -13.69 36.09 -30.81
CA ASN A 205 -14.66 35.06 -31.20
C ASN A 205 -14.38 33.68 -30.57
N TRP A 206 -13.60 33.60 -29.49
CA TRP A 206 -13.38 32.33 -28.80
C TRP A 206 -14.68 31.82 -28.17
N VAL A 207 -14.95 30.54 -28.36
CA VAL A 207 -16.18 29.90 -27.90
C VAL A 207 -15.92 29.04 -26.67
N LYS A 208 -16.90 28.99 -25.76
CA LYS A 208 -16.91 28.04 -24.64
C LYS A 208 -17.26 26.65 -25.17
N ILE A 209 -16.76 25.60 -24.50
CA ILE A 209 -17.08 24.20 -24.84
C ILE A 209 -18.59 23.91 -24.66
N TYR A 210 -19.22 24.52 -23.64
CA TYR A 210 -20.64 24.39 -23.36
C TYR A 210 -21.35 25.76 -23.43
N HIS A 211 -22.52 25.78 -24.06
CA HIS A 211 -23.39 26.94 -24.17
C HIS A 211 -24.33 26.98 -22.95
N PHE A 212 -23.84 27.45 -21.80
CA PHE A 212 -24.72 27.78 -20.69
C PHE A 212 -25.25 29.20 -20.89
N VAL A 213 -26.56 29.30 -21.17
CA VAL A 213 -27.28 30.57 -21.09
C VAL A 213 -27.37 30.91 -19.60
N ILE A 214 -26.60 31.92 -19.17
CA ILE A 214 -26.68 32.51 -17.83
C ILE A 214 -27.69 33.64 -17.88
#